data_AF-A0A7S0UCN3-F1
#
_entry.id   AF-A0A7S0UCN3-F1
#
_cell.length_a   1.000
_cell.length_b   1.000
_cell.length_c   1.000
_cell.angle_alpha   90.00
_cell.angle_beta   90.00
_cell.angle_gamma   90.00
#
_symmetry.space_group_name_H-M   'P 1'
#
loop_
_entity.id
_entity.type
_entity.pdbx_description
1 polymer ?
#
loop_
_entity_poly.entity_id
_entity_poly.type
_entity_poly.pdbx_seq_one_letter_code
_entity_poly.pdbx_strand_id
1 'polypeptide(L)'
;MPLARMMARSEAMQEHASSNPGLQSFLDKKSDEHVYSALYLLAGAFCLYAAFCHGDSFCTQAAPPGMKVVAHPQSLAWINRLTFLVDNTTAAAAAEVSQVNASDITGEVGALVGDFEHQPFAGPGGFVVLWLKVEGFTALGLPLLSVLMLLLGLRDHMAVGCMLFVVAVFQACWLALGCLWSFGGYVPEACTSGKMGDSFAFSTMWWVCGVWLGIMVLISTFMLCVVCCIMAVAQNGGSGE
;
A
#
# COMPACT_ATOMS: atom_id res chain seq x y z
N MET A 1 -14.33 -21.84 -27.70
CA MET A 1 -15.77 -21.64 -27.41
C MET A 1 -16.16 -21.31 -25.94
N PRO A 2 -15.31 -21.41 -24.89
CA PRO A 2 -15.74 -20.99 -23.54
C PRO A 2 -15.85 -19.47 -23.35
N LEU A 3 -15.12 -18.67 -24.14
CA LEU A 3 -15.12 -17.21 -24.05
C LEU A 3 -16.46 -16.57 -24.47
N ALA A 4 -17.05 -17.04 -25.58
CA ALA A 4 -18.35 -16.56 -26.06
C ALA A 4 -19.49 -16.86 -25.07
N ARG A 5 -19.38 -17.98 -24.34
CA ARG A 5 -20.35 -18.37 -23.30
C ARG A 5 -20.22 -17.52 -22.04
N MET A 6 -19.02 -17.00 -21.73
CA MET A 6 -18.81 -16.05 -20.64
C MET A 6 -19.32 -14.64 -21.01
N MET A 7 -19.09 -14.18 -22.26
CA MET A 7 -19.60 -12.88 -22.73
C MET A 7 -21.14 -12.84 -22.80
N ALA A 8 -21.78 -13.90 -23.31
CA ALA A 8 -23.25 -13.98 -23.30
C ALA A 8 -23.84 -13.97 -21.89
N ARG A 9 -23.09 -14.47 -20.89
CA ARG A 9 -23.51 -14.47 -19.49
C ARG A 9 -23.33 -13.10 -18.82
N SER A 10 -22.35 -12.30 -19.23
CA SER A 10 -22.20 -10.93 -18.74
C SER A 10 -23.28 -10.00 -19.29
N GLU A 11 -23.67 -10.17 -20.56
CA GLU A 11 -24.75 -9.37 -21.18
C GLU A 11 -26.10 -9.64 -20.49
N ALA A 12 -26.44 -10.90 -20.23
CA ALA A 12 -27.67 -11.25 -19.52
C ALA A 12 -27.70 -10.74 -18.06
N MET A 13 -26.56 -10.74 -17.36
CA MET A 13 -26.48 -10.16 -16.01
C MET A 13 -26.58 -8.62 -16.04
N GLN A 14 -26.07 -7.98 -17.09
CA GLN A 14 -26.16 -6.53 -17.26
C GLN A 14 -27.58 -6.08 -17.60
N GLU A 15 -28.32 -6.87 -18.38
CA GLU A 15 -29.74 -6.63 -18.71
C GLU A 15 -30.66 -6.86 -17.49
N HIS A 16 -30.33 -7.81 -16.61
CA HIS A 16 -31.08 -7.99 -15.36
C HIS A 16 -30.74 -6.95 -14.28
N ALA A 17 -29.53 -6.39 -14.32
CA ALA A 17 -29.15 -5.26 -13.47
C ALA A 17 -29.83 -3.95 -13.91
N SER A 18 -30.07 -3.76 -15.22
CA SER A 18 -30.76 -2.57 -15.74
C SER A 18 -32.27 -2.57 -15.50
N SER A 19 -32.88 -3.73 -15.26
CA SER A 19 -34.32 -3.83 -14.96
C SER A 19 -34.67 -3.46 -13.51
N ASN A 20 -33.66 -3.29 -12.63
CA ASN A 20 -33.86 -2.94 -11.23
C ASN A 20 -33.42 -1.49 -10.96
N PRO A 21 -34.33 -0.50 -11.04
CA PRO A 21 -33.99 0.92 -10.98
C PRO A 21 -33.33 1.32 -9.65
N GLY A 22 -33.60 0.57 -8.56
CA GLY A 22 -32.92 0.75 -7.29
C GLY A 22 -31.42 0.43 -7.36
N LEU A 23 -31.05 -0.69 -8.00
CA LEU A 23 -29.66 -1.13 -8.16
C LEU A 23 -28.89 -0.19 -9.10
N GLN A 24 -29.55 0.26 -10.17
CA GLN A 24 -28.98 1.20 -11.14
C GLN A 24 -28.71 2.57 -10.50
N SER A 25 -29.65 3.10 -9.69
CA SER A 25 -29.43 4.35 -8.95
C SER A 25 -28.30 4.25 -7.90
N PHE A 26 -28.03 3.04 -7.40
CA PHE A 26 -26.94 2.77 -6.47
C PHE A 26 -25.58 2.71 -7.19
N LEU A 27 -25.54 2.14 -8.40
CA LEU A 27 -24.35 2.08 -9.26
C LEU A 27 -24.04 3.43 -9.92
N ASP A 28 -25.07 4.21 -10.27
CA ASP A 28 -24.93 5.56 -10.84
C ASP A 28 -24.55 6.62 -9.79
N LYS A 29 -24.59 6.26 -8.51
CA LYS A 29 -23.99 7.05 -7.42
C LYS A 29 -22.46 6.91 -7.42
N LYS A 30 -21.87 7.09 -8.60
CA LYS A 30 -20.44 7.09 -8.92
C LYS A 30 -19.66 8.23 -8.27
N SER A 31 -20.32 9.08 -7.47
CA SER A 31 -19.70 10.26 -6.85
C SER A 31 -18.68 9.91 -5.76
N ASP A 32 -18.67 8.67 -5.26
CA ASP A 32 -17.75 8.29 -4.18
C ASP A 32 -16.33 7.93 -4.68
N GLU A 33 -16.14 7.63 -5.97
CA GLU A 33 -14.79 7.33 -6.52
C GLU A 33 -13.83 8.52 -6.30
N HIS A 34 -14.34 9.74 -6.45
CA HIS A 34 -13.56 10.96 -6.23
C HIS A 34 -13.25 11.20 -4.74
N VAL A 35 -14.15 10.80 -3.84
CA VAL A 35 -13.93 10.93 -2.39
C VAL A 35 -12.81 10.00 -1.95
N TYR A 36 -12.84 8.73 -2.38
CA TYR A 36 -11.74 7.80 -2.10
C TYR A 36 -10.42 8.29 -2.70
N SER A 37 -10.43 8.76 -3.95
CA SER A 37 -9.24 9.31 -4.59
C SER A 37 -8.67 10.51 -3.83
N ALA A 38 -9.53 11.44 -3.39
CA ALA A 38 -9.12 12.58 -2.57
C ALA A 38 -8.56 12.16 -1.21
N LEU A 39 -9.15 11.16 -0.55
CA LEU A 39 -8.64 10.60 0.70
C LEU A 39 -7.27 9.95 0.52
N TYR A 40 -7.06 9.20 -0.57
CA TYR A 40 -5.75 8.65 -0.93
C TYR A 40 -4.70 9.75 -1.14
N LEU A 41 -5.07 10.82 -1.85
CA LEU A 41 -4.16 11.95 -2.07
C LEU A 41 -3.77 12.65 -0.76
N LEU A 42 -4.74 12.89 0.12
CA LEU A 42 -4.50 13.50 1.43
C LEU A 42 -3.65 12.61 2.33
N ALA A 43 -3.93 11.31 2.36
CA ALA A 43 -3.11 10.34 3.09
C ALA A 43 -1.67 10.32 2.56
N GLY A 44 -1.49 10.30 1.24
CA GLY A 44 -0.17 10.35 0.62
C GLY A 44 0.61 11.63 0.95
N ALA A 45 -0.05 12.78 0.86
CA ALA A 45 0.54 14.06 1.25
C ALA A 45 0.94 14.08 2.75
N PHE A 46 0.10 13.51 3.62
CA PHE A 46 0.39 13.43 5.05
C PHE A 46 1.57 12.48 5.35
N CYS A 47 1.65 11.33 4.66
CA CYS A 47 2.79 10.42 4.76
C CYS A 47 4.10 11.09 4.33
N LEU A 48 4.09 11.82 3.20
CA LEU A 48 5.26 12.56 2.74
C LEU A 48 5.65 13.69 3.71
N TYR A 49 4.68 14.42 4.25
CA TYR A 49 4.92 15.44 5.26
C TYR A 49 5.59 14.84 6.50
N ALA A 50 5.05 13.74 7.04
CA ALA A 50 5.65 13.05 8.19
C ALA A 50 7.07 12.55 7.86
N ALA A 51 7.29 12.01 6.67
CA ALA A 51 8.60 11.52 6.26
C ALA A 51 9.65 12.64 6.10
N PHE A 52 9.32 13.74 5.43
CA PHE A 52 10.28 14.80 5.10
C PHE A 52 10.45 15.82 6.22
N CYS A 53 9.40 16.13 6.98
CA CYS A 53 9.46 17.13 8.04
C CYS A 53 9.84 16.55 9.41
N HIS A 54 9.52 15.27 9.66
CA HIS A 54 9.73 14.64 10.96
C HIS A 54 10.65 13.41 10.93
N GLY A 55 11.04 12.94 9.74
CA GLY A 55 11.89 11.76 9.57
C GLY A 55 13.31 11.93 10.11
N ASP A 56 13.89 13.13 9.99
CA ASP A 56 15.24 13.40 10.48
C ASP A 56 15.34 13.31 12.01
N SER A 57 14.25 13.62 12.71
CA SER A 57 14.12 13.53 14.16
C SER A 57 13.61 12.17 14.66
N PHE A 58 13.29 11.25 13.76
CA PHE A 58 12.69 9.97 14.15
C PHE A 58 13.74 9.04 14.76
N CYS A 59 13.60 8.77 16.06
CA CYS A 59 14.46 7.86 16.81
C CYS A 59 15.97 8.18 16.77
N THR A 60 16.36 9.45 16.61
CA THR A 60 17.78 9.86 16.50
C THR A 60 18.43 10.30 17.81
N GLN A 61 17.69 10.42 18.92
CA GLN A 61 18.30 10.76 20.20
C GLN A 61 19.02 9.54 20.80
N ALA A 62 20.21 9.77 21.35
CA ALA A 62 21.00 8.73 21.99
C ALA A 62 20.18 8.01 23.08
N ALA A 63 20.20 6.67 23.04
CA ALA A 63 19.54 5.87 24.06
C ALA A 63 20.10 6.23 25.44
N PRO A 64 19.24 6.44 26.45
CA PRO A 64 19.72 6.71 27.80
C PRO A 64 20.58 5.54 28.30
N PRO A 65 21.67 5.81 29.05
CA PRO A 65 22.57 4.78 29.53
C PRO A 65 21.80 3.75 30.36
N GLY A 66 21.90 2.47 29.97
CA GLY A 66 21.21 1.35 30.64
C GLY A 66 19.95 0.82 29.94
N MET A 67 19.51 1.45 28.84
CA MET A 67 18.41 0.91 28.03
C MET A 67 18.92 -0.27 27.17
N LYS A 68 18.49 -1.49 27.50
CA LYS A 68 18.75 -2.67 26.67
C LYS A 68 17.80 -2.66 25.47
N VAL A 69 18.31 -2.45 24.27
CA VAL A 69 17.57 -2.68 23.04
C VAL A 69 17.39 -4.19 22.89
N VAL A 70 16.21 -4.70 23.26
CA VAL A 70 15.85 -6.11 23.03
C VAL A 70 15.33 -6.22 21.59
N ALA A 71 16.23 -6.14 20.62
CA ALA A 71 15.88 -6.52 19.25
C ALA A 71 15.76 -8.04 19.21
N HIS A 72 14.57 -8.56 18.87
CA HIS A 72 14.37 -10.00 18.78
C HIS A 72 15.20 -10.54 17.60
N PRO A 73 16.20 -11.41 17.80
CA PRO A 73 17.17 -11.77 16.74
C PRO A 73 16.53 -12.43 15.51
N GLN A 74 15.38 -13.09 15.68
CA GLN A 74 14.63 -13.67 14.57
C GLN A 74 13.99 -12.62 13.63
N SER A 75 13.77 -11.37 14.07
CA SER A 75 13.11 -10.37 13.23
C SER A 75 14.05 -9.72 12.20
N LEU A 76 15.34 -9.59 12.53
CA LEU A 76 16.32 -9.01 11.59
C LEU A 76 16.66 -9.96 10.44
N ALA A 77 16.58 -11.28 10.67
CA ALA A 77 16.93 -12.28 9.66
C ALA A 77 15.97 -12.30 8.45
N TRP A 78 14.67 -12.05 8.66
CA TRP A 78 13.71 -11.99 7.56
C TRP A 78 13.71 -10.61 6.86
N ILE A 79 13.95 -9.53 7.61
CA ILE A 79 14.09 -8.18 7.05
C ILE A 79 15.30 -8.14 6.11
N ASN A 80 16.47 -8.63 6.55
CA ASN A 80 17.67 -8.67 5.70
C ASN A 80 17.47 -9.51 4.42
N ARG A 81 16.62 -10.55 4.47
CA ARG A 81 16.24 -11.32 3.27
C ARG A 81 15.32 -10.54 2.33
N LEU A 82 14.39 -9.74 2.87
CA LEU A 82 13.51 -8.90 2.06
C LEU A 82 14.24 -7.70 1.45
N THR A 83 15.11 -7.02 2.21
CA THR A 83 15.92 -5.92 1.68
C THR A 83 16.80 -6.41 0.54
N PHE A 84 17.44 -7.58 0.71
CA PHE A 84 18.19 -8.24 -0.36
C PHE A 84 17.33 -8.55 -1.61
N LEU A 85 16.06 -8.95 -1.43
CA LEU A 85 15.15 -9.19 -2.55
C LEU A 85 14.75 -7.89 -3.25
N VAL A 86 14.47 -6.82 -2.50
CA VAL A 86 14.16 -5.50 -3.05
C VAL A 86 15.36 -4.96 -3.83
N ASP A 87 16.57 -5.01 -3.26
CA ASP A 87 17.82 -4.57 -3.92
C ASP A 87 18.13 -5.37 -5.19
N ASN A 88 17.86 -6.68 -5.21
CA ASN A 88 18.02 -7.48 -6.43
C ASN A 88 16.96 -7.15 -7.49
N THR A 89 15.73 -6.81 -7.10
CA THR A 89 14.67 -6.43 -8.05
C THR A 89 14.86 -5.02 -8.60
N THR A 90 15.37 -4.07 -7.80
CA THR A 90 15.70 -2.73 -8.27
C THR A 90 16.95 -2.75 -9.14
N ALA A 91 17.94 -3.60 -8.86
CA ALA A 91 19.08 -3.82 -9.75
C ALA A 91 18.67 -4.44 -11.09
N ALA A 92 17.70 -5.37 -11.09
CA ALA A 92 17.16 -5.96 -12.31
C ALA A 92 16.30 -4.98 -13.11
N ALA A 93 15.50 -4.12 -12.45
CA ALA A 93 14.72 -3.07 -13.10
C ALA A 93 15.60 -1.91 -13.61
N ALA A 94 16.68 -1.59 -12.91
CA ALA A 94 17.68 -0.60 -13.34
C ALA A 94 18.51 -1.07 -14.54
N ALA A 95 18.58 -2.38 -14.79
CA ALA A 95 19.25 -2.92 -15.97
C ALA A 95 18.48 -2.66 -17.29
N GLU A 96 17.18 -2.37 -17.24
CA GLU A 96 16.39 -2.00 -18.43
C GLU A 96 16.27 -0.47 -18.65
N VAL A 97 16.60 0.35 -17.64
CA VAL A 97 16.71 1.82 -17.78
C VAL A 97 18.18 2.17 -18.04
N SER A 98 18.60 1.95 -19.29
CA SER A 98 19.95 2.21 -19.77
C SER A 98 20.39 3.69 -19.63
N GLN A 99 21.65 3.89 -19.21
CA GLN A 99 22.46 5.11 -19.38
C GLN A 99 22.03 6.39 -18.64
N VAL A 100 21.90 6.33 -17.32
CA VAL A 100 22.16 7.51 -16.47
C VAL A 100 23.36 7.16 -15.57
N ASN A 101 24.36 8.04 -15.51
CA ASN A 101 25.65 7.85 -14.84
C ASN A 101 25.51 7.23 -13.42
N ALA A 102 25.72 5.91 -13.32
CA ALA A 102 25.54 5.12 -12.10
C ALA A 102 26.62 5.35 -11.02
N SER A 103 27.64 6.16 -11.33
CA SER A 103 28.78 6.42 -10.45
C SER A 103 28.51 7.46 -9.35
N ASP A 104 27.48 8.29 -9.48
CA ASP A 104 27.12 9.26 -8.42
C ASP A 104 26.10 8.70 -7.42
N ILE A 105 25.23 7.76 -7.83
CA ILE A 105 24.16 7.22 -6.96
C ILE A 105 24.67 6.09 -6.06
N THR A 106 25.68 5.33 -6.50
CA THR A 106 26.21 4.19 -5.75
C THR A 106 27.05 4.58 -4.53
N GLY A 107 27.63 5.79 -4.52
CA GLY A 107 28.39 6.31 -3.38
C GLY A 107 27.51 6.65 -2.17
N GLU A 108 26.32 7.21 -2.39
CA GLU A 108 25.39 7.53 -1.30
C GLU A 108 24.66 6.29 -0.77
N VAL A 109 24.32 5.32 -1.63
CA VAL A 109 23.64 4.08 -1.21
C VAL A 109 24.59 3.19 -0.40
N GLY A 110 25.87 3.10 -0.77
CA GLY A 110 26.89 2.34 -0.03
C GLY A 110 27.26 2.95 1.34
N ALA A 111 27.28 4.29 1.44
CA ALA A 111 27.48 4.98 2.71
C ALA A 111 26.25 4.87 3.65
N LEU A 112 25.03 4.82 3.09
CA LEU A 112 23.81 4.57 3.84
C LEU A 112 23.81 3.19 4.49
N VAL A 113 24.21 2.13 3.78
CA VAL A 113 24.18 0.73 4.28
C VAL A 113 25.13 0.49 5.46
N GLY A 114 26.23 1.24 5.57
CA GLY A 114 27.23 1.07 6.64
C GLY A 114 26.79 1.54 8.04
N ASP A 115 25.85 2.47 8.14
CA ASP A 115 25.36 3.01 9.43
C ASP A 115 24.10 2.28 9.96
N PHE A 116 23.50 1.38 9.16
CA PHE A 116 22.30 0.62 9.58
C PHE A 116 22.58 -0.43 10.66
N GLU A 117 23.84 -0.76 10.92
CA GLU A 117 24.17 -1.83 11.88
C GLU A 117 23.86 -1.44 13.33
N HIS A 118 23.66 -0.15 13.64
CA HIS A 118 23.39 0.30 15.00
C HIS A 118 21.94 0.68 15.29
N GLN A 119 21.13 1.16 14.33
CA GLN A 119 19.69 1.45 14.55
C GLN A 119 18.86 1.41 13.25
N PRO A 120 18.33 0.24 12.83
CA PRO A 120 17.66 0.09 11.52
C PRO A 120 16.37 0.92 11.34
N PHE A 121 15.81 1.42 12.43
CA PHE A 121 14.58 2.21 12.42
C PHE A 121 14.82 3.71 12.55
N ALA A 122 16.04 4.15 12.87
CA ALA A 122 16.31 5.54 13.21
C ALA A 122 16.71 6.40 12.00
N GLY A 123 16.38 7.68 12.10
CA GLY A 123 16.77 8.72 11.16
C GLY A 123 16.05 8.66 9.81
N PRO A 124 16.51 9.49 8.85
CA PRO A 124 15.84 9.67 7.56
C PRO A 124 15.89 8.44 6.64
N GLY A 125 16.85 7.54 6.89
CA GLY A 125 17.00 6.25 6.22
C GLY A 125 16.33 5.10 6.97
N GLY A 126 15.86 5.31 8.20
CA GLY A 126 15.23 4.28 9.01
C GLY A 126 13.99 3.68 8.32
N PHE A 127 13.73 2.40 8.57
CA PHE A 127 12.67 1.67 7.86
C PHE A 127 11.28 2.33 7.96
N VAL A 128 10.94 2.97 9.09
CA VAL A 128 9.65 3.67 9.25
C VAL A 128 9.57 4.88 8.31
N VAL A 129 10.64 5.67 8.22
CA VAL A 129 10.67 6.87 7.37
C VAL A 129 10.69 6.47 5.90
N LEU A 130 11.47 5.44 5.54
CA LEU A 130 11.49 4.88 4.19
C LEU A 130 10.10 4.36 3.79
N TRP A 131 9.42 3.67 4.70
CA TRP A 131 8.06 3.18 4.47
C TRP A 131 7.07 4.31 4.18
N LEU A 132 7.11 5.38 4.98
CA LEU A 132 6.26 6.55 4.77
C LEU A 132 6.54 7.25 3.44
N LYS A 133 7.81 7.31 3.01
CA LYS A 133 8.16 7.86 1.69
C LYS A 133 7.53 7.02 0.58
N VAL A 134 7.75 5.70 0.61
CA VAL A 134 7.21 4.79 -0.41
C VAL A 134 5.69 4.87 -0.43
N GLU A 135 5.03 4.76 0.73
CA GLU A 135 3.57 4.84 0.85
C GLU A 135 3.03 6.19 0.37
N GLY A 136 3.69 7.29 0.74
CA GLY A 136 3.31 8.63 0.32
C GLY A 136 3.40 8.79 -1.20
N PHE A 137 4.49 8.33 -1.82
CA PHE A 137 4.65 8.38 -3.27
C PHE A 137 3.65 7.49 -4.01
N THR A 138 3.36 6.29 -3.49
CA THR A 138 2.42 5.38 -4.16
C THR A 138 0.97 5.83 -4.00
N ALA A 139 0.60 6.35 -2.84
CA ALA A 139 -0.72 6.92 -2.59
C ALA A 139 -1.01 8.16 -3.47
N LEU A 140 0.02 8.95 -3.82
CA LEU A 140 -0.10 10.05 -4.78
C LEU A 140 0.00 9.60 -6.25
N GLY A 141 0.93 8.69 -6.52
CA GLY A 141 1.26 8.24 -7.86
C GLY A 141 0.14 7.42 -8.51
N LEU A 142 -0.56 6.59 -7.74
CA LEU A 142 -1.64 5.75 -8.26
C LEU A 142 -2.85 6.55 -8.79
N PRO A 143 -3.44 7.49 -8.04
CA PRO A 143 -4.47 8.37 -8.57
C PRO A 143 -4.01 9.16 -9.80
N LEU A 144 -2.77 9.66 -9.78
CA LEU A 144 -2.21 10.43 -10.89
C LEU A 144 -2.02 9.59 -12.16
N LEU A 145 -1.51 8.36 -12.00
CA LEU A 145 -1.39 7.40 -13.09
C LEU A 145 -2.77 7.02 -13.64
N SER A 146 -3.77 6.83 -12.76
CA SER A 146 -5.15 6.55 -13.16
C SER A 146 -5.75 7.69 -14.01
N VAL A 147 -5.56 8.95 -13.59
CA VAL A 147 -5.99 10.13 -14.36
C VAL A 147 -5.25 10.20 -15.71
N LEU A 148 -3.93 9.96 -15.72
CA LEU A 148 -3.13 9.96 -16.94
C LEU A 148 -3.61 8.89 -17.92
N MET A 149 -3.91 7.68 -17.44
CA MET A 149 -4.46 6.60 -18.25
C MET A 149 -5.81 6.96 -18.88
N LEU A 150 -6.68 7.64 -18.12
CA LEU A 150 -7.96 8.12 -18.63
C LEU A 150 -7.77 9.19 -19.71
N LEU A 151 -6.85 10.13 -19.51
CA LEU A 151 -6.53 11.18 -20.49
C LEU A 151 -5.94 10.63 -21.78
N LEU A 152 -5.13 9.57 -21.69
CA LEU A 152 -4.51 8.93 -22.85
C LEU A 152 -5.41 7.89 -23.53
N GLY A 153 -6.61 7.63 -23.01
CA GLY A 153 -7.52 6.62 -23.56
C GLY A 153 -6.98 5.19 -23.50
N LEU A 154 -6.02 4.92 -22.61
CA LEU A 154 -5.30 3.63 -22.51
C LEU A 154 -6.10 2.52 -21.80
N ARG A 155 -7.40 2.74 -21.57
CA ARG A 155 -8.23 1.92 -20.68
C ARG A 155 -8.40 0.47 -21.17
N ASP A 156 -8.35 0.25 -22.47
CA ASP A 156 -8.60 -1.07 -23.08
C ASP A 156 -7.31 -1.88 -23.30
N HIS A 157 -6.14 -1.33 -22.96
CA HIS A 157 -4.89 -2.05 -23.12
C HIS A 157 -4.66 -3.05 -21.97
N MET A 158 -4.65 -4.34 -22.31
CA MET A 158 -4.40 -5.44 -21.36
C MET A 158 -3.07 -5.27 -20.58
N ALA A 159 -2.05 -4.71 -21.23
CA ALA A 159 -0.77 -4.42 -20.59
C ALA A 159 -0.91 -3.47 -19.40
N VAL A 160 -1.78 -2.47 -19.52
CA VAL A 160 -2.00 -1.48 -18.46
C VAL A 160 -2.82 -2.07 -17.32
N GLY A 161 -3.79 -2.93 -17.62
CA GLY A 161 -4.47 -3.73 -16.60
C GLY A 161 -3.51 -4.63 -15.81
N CYS A 162 -2.56 -5.29 -16.50
CA CYS A 162 -1.52 -6.09 -15.85
C CYS A 162 -0.62 -5.24 -14.94
N MET A 163 -0.18 -4.07 -15.41
CA MET A 163 0.63 -3.13 -14.62
C MET A 163 -0.12 -2.66 -13.37
N LEU A 164 -1.39 -2.25 -13.49
CA LEU A 164 -2.20 -1.83 -12.35
C LEU A 164 -2.37 -2.95 -11.32
N PHE A 165 -2.53 -4.20 -11.77
CA PHE A 165 -2.59 -5.36 -10.87
C PHE A 165 -1.28 -5.57 -10.10
N VAL A 166 -0.12 -5.48 -10.77
CA VAL A 166 1.19 -5.59 -10.12
C VAL A 166 1.38 -4.50 -9.07
N VAL A 167 1.01 -3.26 -9.37
CA VAL A 167 1.09 -2.16 -8.39
C VAL A 167 0.14 -2.40 -7.22
N ALA A 168 -1.08 -2.89 -7.45
CA ALA A 168 -2.02 -3.21 -6.37
C ALA A 168 -1.48 -4.32 -5.45
N VAL A 169 -0.86 -5.37 -6.00
CA VAL A 169 -0.20 -6.43 -5.22
C VAL A 169 0.96 -5.85 -4.40
N PHE A 170 1.79 -5.01 -5.02
CA PHE A 170 2.88 -4.33 -4.32
C PHE A 170 2.36 -3.49 -3.14
N GLN A 171 1.31 -2.68 -3.33
CA GLN A 171 0.67 -1.91 -2.26
C GLN A 171 0.14 -2.80 -1.14
N ALA A 172 -0.51 -3.91 -1.47
CA ALA A 172 -1.03 -4.83 -0.46
C ALA A 172 0.10 -5.45 0.39
N CYS A 173 1.20 -5.86 -0.25
CA CYS A 173 2.39 -6.35 0.45
C CYS A 173 3.03 -5.28 1.33
N TRP A 174 3.15 -4.04 0.82
CA TRP A 174 3.75 -2.93 1.55
C TRP A 174 2.93 -2.51 2.77
N LEU A 175 1.60 -2.44 2.61
CA LEU A 175 0.67 -2.21 3.71
C LEU A 175 0.76 -3.33 4.76
N ALA A 176 0.84 -4.59 4.35
CA ALA A 176 1.00 -5.71 5.28
C ALA A 176 2.29 -5.59 6.11
N LEU A 177 3.40 -5.16 5.50
CA LEU A 177 4.65 -4.87 6.21
C LEU A 177 4.48 -3.71 7.21
N GLY A 178 3.81 -2.63 6.80
CA GLY A 178 3.50 -1.49 7.68
C GLY A 178 2.63 -1.90 8.88
N CYS A 179 1.59 -2.70 8.65
CA CYS A 179 0.75 -3.28 9.69
C CYS A 179 1.56 -4.18 10.64
N LEU A 180 2.45 -5.01 10.09
CA LEU A 180 3.32 -5.86 10.88
C LEU A 180 4.22 -5.02 11.79
N TRP A 181 4.84 -3.95 11.27
CA TRP A 181 5.70 -3.07 12.07
C TRP A 181 4.94 -2.23 13.10
N SER A 182 3.77 -1.71 12.75
CA SER A 182 2.94 -0.88 13.62
C SER A 182 2.28 -1.67 14.76
N PHE A 183 1.78 -2.87 14.48
CA PHE A 183 1.03 -3.68 15.46
C PHE A 183 1.85 -4.83 16.07
N GLY A 184 2.86 -5.32 15.37
CA GLY A 184 3.65 -6.49 15.79
C GLY A 184 4.78 -6.18 16.79
N GLY A 185 4.93 -4.92 17.22
CA GLY A 185 5.94 -4.54 18.23
C GLY A 185 7.38 -4.64 17.75
N TYR A 186 7.62 -4.59 16.42
CA TYR A 186 8.97 -4.65 15.85
C TYR A 186 9.73 -3.33 15.97
N VAL A 187 9.01 -2.20 16.03
CA VAL A 187 9.61 -0.88 16.28
C VAL A 187 9.91 -0.76 17.77
N PRO A 188 11.15 -0.40 18.18
CA PRO A 188 11.50 -0.25 19.58
C PRO A 188 10.56 0.71 20.31
N GLU A 189 10.10 0.33 21.51
CA GLU A 189 9.15 1.12 22.31
C GLU A 189 9.65 2.54 22.61
N ALA A 190 10.96 2.71 22.71
CA ALA A 190 11.57 4.02 22.92
C ALA A 190 11.43 4.96 21.70
N CYS A 191 11.35 4.43 20.48
CA CYS A 191 11.03 5.22 19.29
C CYS A 191 9.52 5.53 19.23
N THR A 192 8.65 4.58 19.61
CA THR A 192 7.19 4.75 19.53
C THR A 192 6.64 5.68 20.62
N SER A 193 7.24 5.66 21.81
CA SER A 193 6.88 6.52 22.95
C SER A 193 7.43 7.93 22.87
N GLY A 194 8.26 8.26 21.87
CA GLY A 194 8.91 9.57 21.72
C GLY A 194 10.05 9.81 22.71
N LYS A 195 10.55 8.76 23.37
CA LYS A 195 11.70 8.87 24.30
C LYS A 195 13.04 9.06 23.59
N MET A 196 13.14 8.64 22.32
CA MET A 196 14.34 8.77 21.49
C MET A 196 14.18 9.75 20.32
N GLY A 197 13.27 10.71 20.41
CA GLY A 197 13.04 11.70 19.36
C GLY A 197 11.56 11.88 19.07
N ASP A 198 11.25 12.40 17.89
CA ASP A 198 9.87 12.65 17.49
C ASP A 198 9.16 11.35 17.12
N SER A 199 8.01 11.05 17.74
CA SER A 199 7.21 9.86 17.45
C SER A 199 6.17 10.10 16.35
N PHE A 200 6.08 11.32 15.80
CA PHE A 200 5.08 11.70 14.80
C PHE A 200 5.11 10.81 13.54
N ALA A 201 6.30 10.44 13.05
CA ALA A 201 6.44 9.54 11.92
C ALA A 201 5.82 8.15 12.23
N PHE A 202 6.13 7.57 13.39
CA PHE A 202 5.53 6.29 13.79
C PHE A 202 4.01 6.41 14.01
N SER A 203 3.54 7.48 14.64
CA SER A 203 2.11 7.71 14.86
C SER A 203 1.37 7.80 13.52
N THR A 204 1.93 8.50 12.54
CA THR A 204 1.39 8.61 11.18
C THR A 204 1.31 7.23 10.52
N MET A 205 2.40 6.46 10.53
CA MET A 205 2.42 5.09 10.00
C MET A 205 1.34 4.22 10.64
N TRP A 206 1.22 4.27 11.97
CA TRP A 206 0.22 3.51 12.73
C TRP A 206 -1.21 3.87 12.33
N TRP A 207 -1.52 5.16 12.21
CA TRP A 207 -2.84 5.63 11.79
C TRP A 207 -3.19 5.22 10.37
N VAL A 208 -2.24 5.40 9.45
CA VAL A 208 -2.40 5.01 8.04
C VAL A 208 -2.68 3.51 7.95
N CYS A 209 -1.89 2.67 8.63
CA CYS A 209 -2.11 1.22 8.69
C CYS A 209 -3.48 0.87 9.29
N GLY A 210 -3.86 1.50 10.39
CA GLY A 210 -5.14 1.24 11.08
C GLY A 210 -6.36 1.61 10.23
N VAL A 211 -6.35 2.78 9.59
CA VAL A 211 -7.44 3.23 8.73
C VAL A 211 -7.55 2.34 7.49
N TRP A 212 -6.44 2.05 6.81
CA TRP A 212 -6.45 1.18 5.64
C TRP A 212 -6.94 -0.22 5.96
N LEU A 213 -6.45 -0.82 7.05
CA LEU A 213 -6.89 -2.13 7.48
C LEU A 213 -8.40 -2.14 7.78
N GLY A 214 -8.90 -1.10 8.46
CA GLY A 214 -10.33 -0.93 8.72
C GLY A 214 -11.17 -0.84 7.44
N ILE A 215 -10.73 -0.05 6.46
CA ILE A 215 -11.39 0.07 5.15
C ILE A 215 -11.40 -1.27 4.41
N MET A 216 -10.27 -1.98 4.38
CA MET A 216 -10.17 -3.29 3.70
C MET A 216 -11.11 -4.32 4.33
N VAL A 217 -11.19 -4.37 5.66
CA VAL A 217 -12.13 -5.25 6.38
C VAL A 217 -13.57 -4.86 6.05
N LEU A 218 -13.92 -3.58 6.12
CA LEU A 218 -15.27 -3.08 5.82
C LEU A 218 -15.72 -3.45 4.41
N ILE A 219 -14.88 -3.16 3.40
CA ILE A 219 -15.16 -3.49 1.99
C ILE A 219 -15.31 -5.00 1.82
N SER A 220 -14.41 -5.80 2.41
CA SER A 220 -14.48 -7.26 2.32
C SER A 220 -15.76 -7.82 2.93
N THR A 221 -16.15 -7.33 4.11
CA THR A 221 -17.42 -7.71 4.76
C THR A 221 -18.62 -7.31 3.91
N PHE A 222 -18.64 -6.10 3.38
CA PHE A 222 -19.71 -5.64 2.50
C PHE A 222 -19.85 -6.51 1.24
N MET A 223 -18.74 -6.81 0.57
CA MET A 223 -18.73 -7.69 -0.60
C MET A 223 -19.24 -9.10 -0.29
N LEU A 224 -18.84 -9.67 0.86
CA LEU A 224 -19.36 -10.97 1.31
C LEU A 224 -20.87 -10.92 1.55
N CYS A 225 -21.39 -9.86 2.18
CA CYS A 225 -22.82 -9.68 2.37
C CYS A 225 -23.57 -9.63 1.03
N VAL A 226 -23.07 -8.87 0.05
CA VAL A 226 -23.66 -8.78 -1.30
C VAL A 226 -23.69 -10.15 -1.98
N VAL A 227 -22.57 -10.90 -1.94
CA VAL A 227 -22.49 -12.24 -2.54
C VAL A 227 -23.47 -13.20 -1.87
N CYS A 228 -23.58 -13.19 -0.54
CA CYS A 228 -24.55 -14.00 0.20
C CYS A 228 -26.01 -13.65 -0.16
N CYS A 229 -26.34 -12.37 -0.29
CA CYS A 229 -27.67 -11.92 -0.72
C CYS A 229 -28.01 -12.42 -2.14
N ILE A 230 -27.06 -12.33 -3.08
CA ILE A 230 -27.25 -12.81 -4.45
C ILE A 230 -27.48 -14.32 -4.47
N MET A 231 -26.69 -15.10 -3.72
CA MET A 231 -26.87 -16.55 -3.62
C MET A 231 -28.23 -16.93 -3.02
N ALA A 232 -28.69 -16.22 -1.99
CA ALA A 232 -29.98 -16.47 -1.37
C ALA A 232 -31.16 -16.20 -2.33
N VAL A 233 -31.08 -15.11 -3.11
CA VAL A 233 -32.10 -14.79 -4.13
C VAL A 233 -32.11 -15.85 -5.24
N ALA A 234 -30.93 -16.28 -5.70
CA ALA A 234 -30.81 -17.30 -6.74
C ALA A 234 -31.39 -18.66 -6.33
N GLN A 235 -31.25 -19.04 -5.05
CA GLN A 235 -31.83 -20.28 -4.52
C GLN A 235 -33.37 -20.23 -4.43
N ASN A 236 -33.93 -19.10 -3.99
CA ASN A 236 -35.38 -18.96 -3.85
C ASN A 236 -36.12 -18.84 -5.20
N GLY A 237 -35.44 -18.41 -6.27
CA GLY A 237 -36.01 -18.35 -7.61
C GLY A 237 -36.15 -19.70 -8.31
N GLY A 238 -35.47 -20.75 -7.82
CA GLY A 238 -35.45 -22.08 -8.43
C GLY A 238 -36.46 -23.08 -7.86
N SER A 239 -37.21 -22.72 -6.82
CA SER A 239 -38.19 -23.62 -6.16
C SER A 239 -39.64 -23.37 -6.59
N GLY A 240 -39.85 -22.65 -7.69
CA GLY A 240 -41.17 -22.30 -8.22
C GLY A 240 -41.69 -23.20 -9.35
N GLU A 241 -41.04 -24.33 -9.62
CA GLU A 241 -41.48 -25.36 -10.58
C GLU A 241 -41.93 -26.64 -9.87
#